data_AF-A0A6A7LA08-F1
#
_entry.id   AF-A0A6A7LA08-F1
#
_cell.length_a   1.000
_cell.length_b   1.000
_cell.length_c   1.000
_cell.angle_alpha   90.00
_cell.angle_beta   90.00
_cell.angle_gamma   90.00
#
_symmetry.space_group_name_H-M   'P 1'
#
loop_
_entity.id
_entity.type
_entity.pdbx_description
1 polymer ?
#
loop_
_entity_poly.entity_id
_entity_poly.type
_entity_poly.pdbx_seq_one_letter_code
_entity_poly.pdbx_strand_id
1 'polypeptide(L)'
;MSKLAVGVCVAIGTALICGVSLSGQEQADVLEALLKEVRQLRVAIESAAATNARLQMAVQRANIQEERLWRVSREVEALRTEIANASEDRMNSAARLKRLDEALSNATDHEQRLGIEHEIGALNREVERQQRHEKRLRDQEGMLSQTLQIEEARWGEVNQKLDELERLTDRR
;
A
#
# COMPACT_ATOMS: atom_id res chain seq x y z
N MET A 1 15.72 -0.81 51.42
CA MET A 1 15.71 -1.49 50.10
C MET A 1 15.38 -0.43 49.06
N SER A 2 16.39 0.08 48.33
CA SER A 2 16.66 -0.22 46.90
C SER A 2 15.60 0.41 45.97
N LYS A 3 15.88 1.26 44.97
CA LYS A 3 17.11 1.68 44.26
C LYS A 3 16.77 2.83 43.27
N LEU A 4 17.75 3.72 43.04
CA LEU A 4 18.21 4.37 41.77
C LEU A 4 17.24 5.30 40.98
N ALA A 5 17.47 6.62 40.80
CA ALA A 5 18.63 7.44 40.40
C ALA A 5 18.98 7.35 38.90
N VAL A 6 18.59 8.36 38.10
CA VAL A 6 19.41 9.05 37.08
C VAL A 6 18.84 10.47 36.94
N GLY A 7 19.42 11.43 37.68
CA GLY A 7 19.22 12.85 37.47
C GLY A 7 20.32 13.35 36.55
N VAL A 8 19.97 13.89 35.39
CA VAL A 8 20.91 14.60 34.51
C VAL A 8 21.26 15.91 35.18
N CYS A 9 22.52 16.02 35.60
CA CYS A 9 23.11 17.21 36.20
C CYS A 9 23.08 18.37 35.19
N VAL A 10 22.20 19.35 35.43
CA VAL A 10 22.37 20.70 34.92
C VAL A 10 23.56 21.30 35.65
N ALA A 11 24.73 21.29 35.01
CA ALA A 11 25.92 21.95 35.52
C ALA A 11 25.73 23.47 35.43
N ILE A 12 25.19 24.05 36.51
CA ILE A 12 25.23 25.49 36.76
C ILE A 12 26.68 25.82 37.06
N GLY A 13 27.40 26.34 36.07
CA GLY A 13 28.71 26.95 36.26
C GLY A 13 28.56 28.26 37.03
N THR A 14 28.72 28.22 38.35
CA THR A 14 28.95 29.41 39.17
C THR A 14 30.32 29.99 38.85
N ALA A 15 30.35 31.05 38.03
CA ALA A 15 31.56 31.81 37.74
C ALA A 15 31.89 32.72 38.93
N LEU A 16 32.93 32.34 39.68
CA LEU A 16 33.70 33.24 40.55
C LEU A 16 34.28 34.38 39.70
N ILE A 17 33.94 35.62 40.05
CA ILE A 17 34.49 36.83 39.44
C ILE A 17 35.89 37.04 40.03
N CYS A 18 36.88 36.37 39.45
CA CYS A 18 38.27 36.84 39.48
C CYS A 18 38.49 37.59 38.16
N GLY A 19 38.77 38.89 38.24
CA GLY A 19 39.14 39.72 37.10
C GLY A 19 40.47 39.27 36.51
N VAL A 20 40.43 38.24 35.65
CA VAL A 20 41.48 37.99 34.68
C VAL A 20 41.20 38.95 33.54
N SER A 21 42.07 39.94 33.36
CA SER A 21 42.16 40.66 32.10
C SER A 21 42.60 39.64 31.06
N LEU A 22 41.65 39.02 30.34
CA LEU A 22 41.98 38.30 29.12
C LEU A 22 42.73 39.30 28.24
N SER A 23 43.94 38.92 27.86
CA SER A 23 44.71 39.70 26.90
C SER A 23 43.89 39.80 25.60
N GLY A 24 44.01 40.91 24.85
CA GLY A 24 43.19 41.14 23.65
C GLY A 24 43.26 40.02 22.60
N GLN A 25 44.30 39.17 22.65
CA GLN A 25 44.39 37.94 21.87
C GLN A 25 43.47 36.81 22.36
N GLU A 26 43.36 36.55 23.66
CA GLU A 26 42.48 35.48 24.18
C GLU A 26 40.99 35.78 23.95
N GLN A 27 40.58 37.05 24.04
CA GLN A 27 39.21 37.46 23.73
C GLN A 27 38.87 37.30 22.24
N ALA A 28 39.84 37.56 21.35
CA ALA A 28 39.68 37.31 19.92
C ALA A 28 39.55 35.79 19.62
N ASP A 29 40.33 34.96 20.31
CA ASP A 29 40.33 33.49 20.14
C ASP A 29 39.00 32.85 20.60
N VAL A 30 38.43 33.32 21.72
CA VAL A 30 37.11 32.86 22.20
C VAL A 30 35.99 33.28 21.25
N LEU A 31 36.05 34.51 20.71
CA LEU A 31 35.06 34.98 19.75
C LEU A 31 35.11 34.19 18.44
N GLU A 32 36.32 33.86 17.97
CA GLU A 32 36.52 33.03 16.78
C GLU A 32 35.99 31.61 16.99
N ALA A 33 36.24 31.02 18.16
CA ALA A 33 35.69 29.70 18.54
C ALA A 33 34.16 29.69 18.54
N LEU A 34 33.52 30.70 19.13
CA LEU A 34 32.05 30.80 19.15
C LEU A 34 31.45 31.00 17.75
N LEU A 35 32.09 31.80 16.89
CA LEU A 35 31.66 31.98 15.51
C LEU A 35 31.76 30.67 14.70
N LYS A 36 32.78 29.86 14.98
CA LYS A 36 32.94 28.52 14.38
C LYS A 36 31.82 27.58 14.81
N GLU A 37 31.51 27.54 16.11
CA GLU A 37 30.40 26.75 16.66
C GLU A 37 29.04 27.18 16.08
N VAL A 38 28.75 28.48 16.01
CA VAL A 38 27.49 28.97 15.41
C VAL A 38 27.40 28.61 13.93
N ARG A 39 28.51 28.67 13.18
CA ARG A 39 28.54 28.25 11.78
C ARG A 39 28.29 26.75 11.64
N GLN A 40 28.88 25.93 12.49
CA GLN A 40 28.64 24.49 12.52
C GLN A 40 27.19 24.18 12.88
N LEU A 41 26.62 24.85 13.88
CA LEU A 41 25.21 24.72 14.26
C LEU A 41 24.28 25.10 13.11
N ARG A 42 24.56 26.20 12.40
CA ARG A 42 23.78 26.61 11.23
C ARG A 42 23.79 25.53 10.15
N VAL A 43 24.94 24.97 9.82
CA VAL A 43 25.06 23.90 8.84
C VAL A 43 24.31 22.64 9.30
N ALA A 44 24.39 22.30 10.60
CA ALA A 44 23.66 21.18 11.17
C ALA A 44 22.13 21.38 11.07
N ILE A 45 21.63 22.58 11.37
CA ILE A 45 20.21 22.93 11.27
C ILE A 45 19.74 22.87 9.81
N GLU A 46 20.48 23.46 8.88
CA GLU A 46 20.15 23.44 7.44
C GLU A 46 20.11 22.00 6.92
N SER A 47 21.06 21.15 7.34
CA SER A 47 21.11 19.73 7.00
C SER A 47 19.94 18.93 7.61
N ALA A 48 19.59 19.21 8.86
CA ALA A 48 18.44 18.59 9.54
C ALA A 48 17.11 18.97 8.87
N ALA A 49 16.92 20.25 8.54
CA ALA A 49 15.74 20.74 7.84
C ALA A 49 15.57 20.08 6.45
N ALA A 50 16.66 19.97 5.68
CA ALA A 50 16.64 19.30 4.39
C ALA A 50 16.31 17.80 4.51
N THR A 51 16.82 17.13 5.55
CA THR A 51 16.56 15.71 5.81
C THR A 51 15.10 15.49 6.20
N ASN A 52 14.56 16.32 7.10
CA ASN A 52 13.17 16.26 7.52
C ASN A 52 12.20 16.50 6.34
N ALA A 53 12.48 17.47 5.47
CA ALA A 53 11.67 17.70 4.27
C ALA A 53 11.66 16.48 3.32
N ARG A 54 12.80 15.79 3.16
CA ARG A 54 12.89 14.56 2.36
C ARG A 54 12.09 13.42 2.98
N LEU A 55 12.17 13.25 4.30
CA LEU A 55 11.39 12.25 5.03
C LEU A 55 9.88 12.50 4.87
N GLN A 56 9.43 13.75 5.05
CA GLN A 56 8.03 14.12 4.86
C GLN A 56 7.55 13.78 3.44
N MET A 57 8.32 14.12 2.40
CA MET A 57 7.96 13.74 1.02
C MET A 57 7.93 12.22 0.81
N ALA A 58 8.84 11.48 1.42
CA ALA A 58 8.89 10.01 1.30
C ALA A 58 7.66 9.37 1.96
N VAL A 59 7.27 9.82 3.15
CA VAL A 59 6.05 9.38 3.85
C VAL A 59 4.80 9.70 3.03
N GLN A 60 4.69 10.91 2.47
CA GLN A 60 3.55 11.27 1.63
C GLN A 60 3.45 10.36 0.39
N ARG A 61 4.58 10.06 -0.25
CA ARG A 61 4.62 9.13 -1.38
C ARG A 61 4.23 7.72 -0.96
N ALA A 62 4.65 7.26 0.21
CA ALA A 62 4.27 5.97 0.74
C ALA A 62 2.75 5.89 0.96
N ASN A 63 2.16 6.86 1.65
CA ASN A 63 0.70 6.89 1.86
C ASN A 63 -0.08 6.80 0.55
N ILE A 64 0.37 7.49 -0.51
CA ILE A 64 -0.24 7.42 -1.84
C ILE A 64 -0.09 6.03 -2.46
N GLN A 65 1.08 5.40 -2.37
CA GLN A 65 1.27 4.04 -2.91
C GLN A 65 0.46 3.00 -2.14
N GLU A 66 0.40 3.12 -0.81
CA GLU A 66 -0.42 2.27 0.03
C GLU A 66 -1.90 2.39 -0.35
N GLU A 67 -2.43 3.60 -0.51
CA GLU A 67 -3.82 3.81 -0.93
C GLU A 67 -4.11 3.15 -2.30
N ARG A 68 -3.17 3.29 -3.26
CA ARG A 68 -3.28 2.67 -4.59
C ARG A 68 -3.27 1.14 -4.48
N LEU A 69 -2.40 0.56 -3.65
CA LEU A 69 -2.34 -0.88 -3.40
C LEU A 69 -3.66 -1.39 -2.80
N TRP A 70 -4.17 -0.73 -1.77
CA TRP A 70 -5.45 -1.08 -1.14
C TRP A 70 -6.64 -0.98 -2.09
N ARG A 71 -6.62 -0.01 -3.01
CA ARG A 71 -7.68 0.16 -4.01
C ARG A 71 -7.68 -1.00 -5.00
N VAL A 72 -6.53 -1.28 -5.62
CA VAL A 72 -6.41 -2.37 -6.61
C VAL A 72 -6.69 -3.73 -5.96
N SER A 73 -6.21 -3.95 -4.73
CA SER A 73 -6.50 -5.19 -3.97
C SER A 73 -8.00 -5.40 -3.76
N ARG A 74 -8.74 -4.34 -3.40
CA ARG A 74 -10.20 -4.39 -3.25
C ARG A 74 -10.93 -4.64 -4.57
N GLU A 75 -10.47 -4.05 -5.65
CA GLU A 75 -11.04 -4.27 -6.98
C GLU A 75 -10.85 -5.72 -7.47
N VAL A 76 -9.68 -6.32 -7.20
CA VAL A 76 -9.41 -7.75 -7.50
C VAL A 76 -10.35 -8.65 -6.70
N GLU A 77 -10.52 -8.39 -5.40
CA GLU A 77 -11.40 -9.20 -4.55
C GLU A 77 -12.88 -9.08 -4.97
N ALA A 78 -13.32 -7.88 -5.35
CA ALA A 78 -14.66 -7.66 -5.89
C ALA A 78 -14.88 -8.45 -7.19
N LEU A 79 -13.93 -8.43 -8.12
CA LEU A 79 -14.01 -9.22 -9.36
C LEU A 79 -14.04 -10.73 -9.09
N ARG A 80 -13.24 -11.23 -8.14
CA ARG A 80 -13.27 -12.65 -7.76
C ARG A 80 -14.63 -13.08 -7.25
N THR A 81 -15.27 -12.23 -6.45
CA THR A 81 -16.64 -12.46 -5.98
C THR A 81 -17.63 -12.47 -7.16
N GLU A 82 -17.51 -11.54 -8.10
CA GLU A 82 -18.36 -11.49 -9.29
C GLU A 82 -18.17 -12.72 -10.20
N ILE A 83 -16.93 -13.19 -10.38
CA ILE A 83 -16.61 -14.42 -11.12
C ILE A 83 -17.23 -15.64 -10.43
N ALA A 84 -17.16 -15.73 -9.10
CA ALA A 84 -17.75 -16.82 -8.35
C ALA A 84 -19.27 -16.88 -8.56
N ASN A 85 -19.96 -15.74 -8.44
CA ASN A 85 -21.39 -15.63 -8.68
C ASN A 85 -21.77 -16.00 -10.13
N ALA A 86 -21.03 -15.46 -11.12
CA ALA A 86 -21.26 -15.77 -12.53
C ALA A 86 -21.04 -17.26 -12.85
N SER A 87 -20.05 -17.88 -12.21
CA SER A 87 -19.78 -19.31 -12.34
C SER A 87 -20.91 -20.15 -11.74
N GLU A 88 -21.44 -19.75 -10.58
CA GLU A 88 -22.58 -20.43 -9.94
C GLU A 88 -23.84 -20.35 -10.80
N ASP A 89 -24.18 -19.16 -11.32
CA ASP A 89 -25.32 -18.96 -12.23
C ASP A 89 -25.23 -19.85 -13.48
N ARG A 90 -24.01 -19.95 -14.04
CA ARG A 90 -23.73 -20.84 -15.17
C ARG A 90 -23.90 -22.30 -14.82
N MET A 91 -23.42 -22.74 -13.66
CA MET A 91 -23.59 -24.11 -13.18
C MET A 91 -25.07 -24.46 -12.98
N ASN A 92 -25.85 -23.54 -12.40
CA ASN A 92 -27.29 -23.70 -12.20
C ASN A 92 -28.03 -23.82 -13.54
N SER A 93 -27.67 -23.00 -14.52
CA SER A 93 -28.24 -23.03 -15.87
C SER A 93 -27.88 -24.32 -16.60
N ALA A 94 -26.64 -24.78 -16.53
CA ALA A 94 -26.20 -26.06 -17.09
C ALA A 94 -26.93 -27.26 -16.44
N ALA A 95 -27.13 -27.23 -15.12
CA ALA A 95 -27.87 -28.27 -14.41
C ALA A 95 -29.35 -28.29 -14.83
N ARG A 96 -29.97 -27.13 -15.06
CA ARG A 96 -31.33 -27.04 -15.60
C ARG A 96 -31.40 -27.59 -17.02
N LEU A 97 -30.40 -27.32 -17.85
CA LEU A 97 -30.32 -27.81 -19.22
C LEU A 97 -30.30 -29.33 -19.26
N LYS A 98 -29.47 -29.95 -18.41
CA LYS A 98 -29.43 -31.41 -18.26
C LYS A 98 -30.80 -32.01 -17.88
N ARG A 99 -31.54 -31.37 -16.97
CA ARG A 99 -32.90 -31.82 -16.59
C ARG A 99 -33.89 -31.71 -17.75
N LEU A 100 -33.77 -30.66 -18.58
CA LEU A 100 -34.61 -30.51 -19.77
C LEU A 100 -34.27 -31.54 -20.85
N ASP A 101 -32.99 -31.87 -21.04
CA ASP A 101 -32.56 -32.94 -21.96
C ASP A 101 -33.11 -34.31 -21.52
N GLU A 102 -33.08 -34.60 -20.21
CA GLU A 102 -33.67 -35.80 -19.63
C GLU A 102 -35.20 -35.81 -19.83
N ALA A 103 -35.88 -34.67 -19.62
CA ALA A 103 -37.32 -34.54 -19.86
C ALA A 103 -37.67 -34.73 -21.34
N LEU A 104 -36.89 -34.16 -22.26
CA LEU A 104 -37.08 -34.31 -23.71
C LEU A 104 -36.92 -35.76 -24.16
N SER A 105 -35.98 -36.49 -23.56
CA SER A 105 -35.73 -37.90 -23.85
C SER A 105 -36.89 -38.79 -23.42
N ASN A 106 -37.62 -38.39 -22.36
CA ASN A 106 -38.77 -39.13 -21.83
C ASN A 106 -40.13 -38.65 -22.41
N ALA A 107 -40.16 -37.49 -23.07
CA ALA A 107 -41.38 -36.92 -23.63
C ALA A 107 -41.87 -37.70 -24.85
N THR A 108 -43.11 -38.19 -24.76
CA THR A 108 -43.77 -39.02 -25.79
C THR A 108 -44.71 -38.20 -26.69
N ASP A 109 -45.27 -37.11 -26.16
CA ASP A 109 -46.18 -36.22 -26.88
C ASP A 109 -45.42 -35.17 -27.71
N HIS A 110 -45.91 -34.86 -28.91
CA HIS A 110 -45.23 -33.96 -29.84
C HIS A 110 -45.26 -32.50 -29.37
N GLU A 111 -46.37 -32.02 -28.81
CA GLU A 111 -46.50 -30.65 -28.32
C GLU A 111 -45.59 -30.42 -27.11
N GLN A 112 -45.56 -31.38 -26.18
CA GLN A 112 -44.65 -31.36 -25.05
C GLN A 112 -43.17 -31.30 -25.47
N ARG A 113 -42.77 -32.08 -26.48
CA ARG A 113 -41.40 -32.08 -27.01
C ARG A 113 -41.00 -30.73 -27.58
N LEU A 114 -41.85 -30.12 -28.41
CA LEU A 114 -41.60 -28.81 -29.00
C LEU A 114 -41.43 -27.71 -27.93
N GLY A 115 -42.25 -27.76 -26.87
CA GLY A 115 -42.11 -26.85 -25.73
C GLY A 115 -40.76 -26.97 -25.04
N ILE A 116 -40.32 -28.20 -24.75
CA ILE A 116 -39.02 -28.47 -24.11
C ILE A 116 -37.85 -28.06 -25.03
N GLU A 117 -37.92 -28.35 -26.33
CA GLU A 117 -36.91 -27.94 -27.32
C GLU A 117 -36.76 -26.42 -27.37
N HIS A 118 -37.86 -25.67 -27.31
CA HIS A 118 -37.83 -24.21 -27.25
C HIS A 118 -37.18 -23.70 -25.95
N GLU A 119 -37.50 -24.30 -24.80
CA GLU A 119 -36.85 -23.98 -23.52
C GLU A 119 -35.34 -24.26 -23.53
N ILE A 120 -34.92 -25.41 -24.07
CA ILE A 120 -33.50 -25.76 -24.24
C ILE A 120 -32.80 -24.73 -25.13
N GLY A 121 -33.44 -24.33 -26.24
CA GLY A 121 -32.90 -23.30 -27.12
C GLY A 121 -32.72 -21.94 -26.42
N ALA A 122 -33.68 -21.54 -25.58
CA ALA A 122 -33.58 -20.31 -24.79
C ALA A 122 -32.47 -20.41 -23.73
N LEU A 123 -32.37 -21.53 -23.02
CA LEU A 123 -31.39 -21.74 -21.96
C LEU A 123 -29.96 -21.90 -22.50
N ASN A 124 -29.77 -22.49 -23.68
CA ASN A 124 -28.47 -22.53 -24.35
C ASN A 124 -27.93 -21.12 -24.63
N ARG A 125 -28.78 -20.22 -25.17
CA ARG A 125 -28.41 -18.82 -25.40
C ARG A 125 -28.03 -18.10 -24.10
N GLU A 126 -28.72 -18.42 -23.01
CA GLU A 126 -28.40 -17.90 -21.68
C GLU A 126 -27.03 -18.37 -21.20
N VAL A 127 -26.76 -19.68 -21.27
CA VAL A 127 -25.47 -20.27 -20.86
C VAL A 127 -24.32 -19.67 -21.66
N GLU A 128 -24.46 -19.51 -22.97
CA GLU A 128 -23.45 -18.86 -23.80
C GLU A 128 -23.22 -17.39 -23.40
N ARG A 129 -24.28 -16.66 -23.05
CA ARG A 129 -24.18 -15.28 -22.57
C ARG A 129 -23.43 -15.21 -21.24
N GLN A 130 -23.74 -16.10 -20.31
CA GLN A 130 -23.07 -16.23 -19.01
C GLN A 130 -21.59 -16.60 -19.20
N GLN A 131 -21.27 -17.57 -20.07
CA GLN A 131 -19.89 -17.93 -20.41
C GLN A 131 -19.08 -16.74 -20.94
N ARG A 132 -19.66 -15.96 -21.86
CA ARG A 132 -18.99 -14.75 -22.37
C ARG A 132 -18.80 -13.70 -21.27
N HIS A 133 -19.75 -13.57 -20.36
CA HIS A 133 -19.64 -12.64 -19.24
C HIS A 133 -18.54 -13.05 -18.25
N GLU A 134 -18.55 -14.30 -17.81
CA GLU A 134 -17.54 -14.86 -16.93
C GLU A 134 -16.13 -14.74 -17.55
N LYS A 135 -15.99 -15.03 -18.86
CA LYS A 135 -14.72 -14.85 -19.55
C LYS A 135 -14.22 -13.40 -19.49
N ARG A 136 -15.09 -12.42 -19.74
CA ARG A 136 -14.71 -10.99 -19.64
C ARG A 136 -14.25 -10.63 -18.22
N LEU A 137 -14.93 -11.13 -17.19
CA LEU A 137 -14.56 -10.88 -15.80
C LEU A 137 -13.19 -11.50 -15.48
N ARG A 138 -12.91 -12.72 -15.94
CA ARG A 138 -11.59 -13.37 -15.77
C ARG A 138 -10.48 -12.62 -16.51
N ASP A 139 -10.76 -12.13 -17.72
CA ASP A 139 -9.80 -11.31 -18.47
C ASP A 139 -9.48 -10.01 -17.70
N GLN A 140 -10.50 -9.37 -17.10
CA GLN A 140 -10.34 -8.19 -16.23
C GLN A 140 -9.58 -8.50 -14.94
N GLU A 141 -9.87 -9.62 -14.27
CA GLU A 141 -9.14 -10.07 -13.08
C GLU A 141 -7.66 -10.28 -13.41
N GLY A 142 -7.35 -10.88 -14.56
CA GLY A 142 -5.98 -11.07 -15.01
C GLY A 142 -5.22 -9.74 -15.18
N MET A 143 -5.85 -8.73 -15.79
CA MET A 143 -5.27 -7.40 -15.95
C MET A 143 -5.06 -6.67 -14.61
N LEU A 144 -6.05 -6.72 -13.71
CA LEU A 144 -5.92 -6.11 -12.39
C LEU A 144 -4.92 -6.85 -11.50
N SER A 145 -4.82 -8.18 -11.60
CA SER A 145 -3.84 -8.97 -10.86
C SER A 145 -2.40 -8.62 -11.28
N GLN A 146 -2.17 -8.39 -12.57
CA GLN A 146 -0.86 -7.88 -13.04
C GLN A 146 -0.58 -6.47 -12.50
N THR A 147 -1.60 -5.61 -12.47
CA THR A 147 -1.48 -4.26 -11.90
C THR A 147 -1.16 -4.33 -10.41
N LEU A 148 -1.80 -5.23 -9.67
CA LEU A 148 -1.56 -5.46 -8.25
C LEU A 148 -0.10 -5.85 -8.00
N GLN A 149 0.44 -6.81 -8.76
CA GLN A 149 1.84 -7.23 -8.65
C GLN A 149 2.83 -6.08 -8.90
N ILE A 150 2.53 -5.20 -9.87
CA ILE A 150 3.35 -4.02 -10.14
C ILE A 150 3.31 -3.05 -8.95
N GLU A 151 2.13 -2.81 -8.37
CA GLU A 151 1.99 -1.92 -7.21
C GLU A 151 2.61 -2.52 -5.94
N GLU A 152 2.56 -3.83 -5.73
CA GLU A 152 3.27 -4.54 -4.65
C GLU A 152 4.79 -4.38 -4.79
N ALA A 153 5.33 -4.51 -6.00
CA ALA A 153 6.76 -4.28 -6.26
C ALA A 153 7.15 -2.83 -5.98
N ARG A 154 6.36 -1.86 -6.45
CA ARG A 154 6.57 -0.42 -6.18
C ARG A 154 6.49 -0.09 -4.70
N TRP A 155 5.57 -0.72 -3.97
CA TRP A 155 5.46 -0.58 -2.52
C TRP A 155 6.73 -1.07 -1.82
N GLY A 156 7.25 -2.23 -2.23
CA GLY A 156 8.53 -2.75 -1.76
C GLY A 156 9.70 -1.77 -1.98
N GLU A 157 9.78 -1.15 -3.16
CA GLU A 157 10.80 -0.14 -3.45
C GLU A 157 10.67 1.12 -2.58
N VAL A 158 9.43 1.55 -2.27
CA VAL A 158 9.20 2.70 -1.40
C VAL A 158 9.64 2.40 0.03
N ASN A 159 9.34 1.21 0.54
CA ASN A 159 9.78 0.80 1.88
C ASN A 159 11.31 0.74 1.97
N GLN A 160 11.98 0.17 0.98
CA GLN A 160 13.46 0.16 0.95
C GLN A 160 14.06 1.57 0.98
N LYS A 161 13.44 2.54 0.29
CA LYS A 161 13.88 3.95 0.32
C LYS A 161 13.62 4.61 1.67
N LEU A 162 12.52 4.27 2.35
CA LEU A 162 12.23 4.75 3.69
C LEU A 162 13.23 4.19 4.71
N ASP A 163 13.52 2.90 4.67
CA ASP A 163 14.52 2.26 5.54
C ASP A 163 15.92 2.89 5.35
N GLU A 164 16.28 3.24 4.11
CA GLU A 164 17.54 3.91 3.85
C GLU A 164 17.56 5.35 4.39
N LEU A 165 16.45 6.07 4.28
CA LEU A 165 16.33 7.39 4.91
C LEU A 165 16.41 7.31 6.44
N GLU A 166 15.78 6.31 7.05
CA GLU A 166 15.86 6.05 8.49
C GLU A 166 17.31 5.82 8.91
N ARG A 167 18.05 4.93 8.22
CA ARG A 167 19.48 4.70 8.48
C ARG A 167 20.36 5.94 8.35
N LEU A 168 20.06 6.81 7.39
CA LEU A 168 20.80 8.08 7.23
C LEU A 168 20.53 9.06 8.36
N THR A 169 19.36 8.96 8.99
CA THR A 169 18.97 9.81 10.11
C THR A 169 19.56 9.28 11.43
N ASP A 170 19.57 7.95 11.63
CA ASP A 170 20.12 7.29 12.82
C ASP A 170 21.65 7.34 12.95
N ARG A 171 22.37 7.55 11.83
CA ARG A 171 23.85 7.64 11.84
C ARG A 171 24.39 9.01 12.29
N ARG A 172 23.55 9.97 12.68
CA ARG A 172 23.95 11.30 13.16
C ARG A 172 23.69 11.45 14.65
#